data_AF-A0AAV3IY67-F1
#
_entry.id   AF-A0AAV3IY67-F1
#
_cell.length_a   1.000
_cell.length_b   1.000
_cell.length_c   1.000
_cell.angle_alpha   90.00
_cell.angle_beta   90.00
_cell.angle_gamma   90.00
#
_symmetry.space_group_name_H-M   'P 1'
#
loop_
_entity.id
_entity.type
_entity.pdbx_description
1 polymer ?
#
loop_
_entity_poly.entity_id
_entity_poly.type
_entity_poly.pdbx_seq_one_letter_code
_entity_poly.pdbx_strand_id
1 'polypeptide(L)'
;MSQSPLVTRSEIRKRKEEQERLAEEQRRAAERAYEKREKEISNVYRKELKKNKPVTKSRSSERVKQKERSSFLNKAIIIVLLLLIVVMLLVFFV
;
A
#
# COMPACT_ATOMS: atom_id res chain seq x y z
N MET A 1 12.58 -66.12 22.81
CA MET A 1 12.49 -64.77 23.40
C MET A 1 13.69 -63.98 22.90
N SER A 2 13.48 -63.08 21.94
CA SER A 2 14.55 -62.28 21.34
C SER A 2 15.02 -61.22 22.33
N GLN A 3 16.22 -61.41 22.88
CA GLN A 3 16.86 -60.44 23.77
C GLN A 3 17.26 -59.21 22.95
N SER A 4 16.49 -58.14 23.06
CA SER A 4 16.91 -56.81 22.61
C SER A 4 18.16 -56.41 23.43
N PRO A 5 19.19 -55.81 22.79
CA PRO A 5 20.44 -55.51 23.48
C PRO A 5 20.19 -54.56 24.64
N LEU A 6 20.73 -54.88 25.83
CA LEU A 6 20.72 -53.98 26.99
C LEU A 6 21.54 -52.73 26.62
N VAL A 7 20.85 -51.68 26.19
CA VAL A 7 21.46 -50.40 25.85
C VAL A 7 22.07 -49.81 27.12
N THR A 8 23.33 -49.38 27.02
CA THR A 8 24.04 -48.83 28.19
C THR A 8 23.56 -47.40 28.46
N ARG A 9 23.49 -46.98 29.73
CA ARG A 9 23.06 -45.61 30.11
C ARG A 9 23.83 -44.50 29.38
N SER A 10 25.09 -44.72 29.04
CA SER A 10 25.93 -43.81 28.25
C SER A 10 25.44 -43.64 26.81
N GLU A 11 25.02 -44.73 26.16
CA GLU A 11 24.46 -44.71 24.80
C GLU A 11 23.08 -44.05 24.77
N ILE A 12 22.25 -44.27 25.80
CA ILE A 12 20.97 -43.57 25.97
C ILE A 12 21.19 -42.06 26.05
N ARG A 13 22.21 -41.63 26.81
CA ARG A 13 22.52 -40.20 26.99
C ARG A 13 23.01 -39.56 25.68
N LYS A 14 23.88 -40.23 24.92
CA LYS A 14 24.33 -39.77 23.59
C LYS A 14 23.18 -39.64 22.59
N ARG A 15 22.29 -40.65 22.51
CA ARG A 15 21.12 -40.58 21.62
C ARG A 15 20.17 -39.45 21.99
N LYS A 16 20.04 -39.15 23.29
CA LYS A 16 19.21 -38.06 23.78
C LYS A 16 19.78 -36.69 23.41
N GLU A 17 21.10 -36.50 23.55
CA GLU A 17 21.78 -35.27 23.11
C GLU A 17 21.71 -35.08 21.59
N GLU A 18 21.90 -36.15 20.80
CA GLU A 18 21.76 -36.09 19.33
C GLU A 18 20.33 -35.74 18.91
N GLN A 19 19.32 -36.33 19.56
CA GLN A 19 17.91 -35.99 19.33
C GLN A 19 17.59 -34.55 19.72
N GLU A 20 18.13 -34.05 20.84
CA GLU A 20 17.93 -32.66 21.26
C GLU A 20 18.56 -31.68 20.27
N ARG A 21 19.77 -31.96 19.77
CA ARG A 21 20.42 -31.13 18.73
C ARG A 21 19.62 -31.11 17.43
N LEU A 22 19.17 -32.28 16.97
CA LEU A 22 18.34 -32.38 15.76
C LEU A 22 17.00 -31.65 15.94
N ALA A 23 16.39 -31.75 17.11
CA ALA A 23 15.15 -31.03 17.42
C ALA A 23 15.37 -29.51 17.45
N GLU A 24 16.51 -29.04 17.97
CA GLU A 24 16.85 -27.62 18.01
C GLU A 24 17.14 -27.06 16.60
N GLU A 25 17.85 -27.81 15.77
CA GLU A 25 18.07 -27.45 14.36
C GLU A 25 16.75 -27.39 13.57
N GLN A 26 15.85 -28.36 13.79
CA GLN A 26 14.53 -28.36 13.17
C GLN A 26 13.69 -27.17 13.61
N ARG A 27 13.72 -26.80 14.90
CA ARG A 27 13.04 -25.61 15.42
C ARG A 27 13.56 -24.33 14.76
N ARG A 28 14.88 -24.15 14.71
CA ARG A 28 15.51 -23.00 14.06
C ARG A 28 15.20 -22.94 12.56
N ALA A 29 15.16 -24.08 11.87
CA ALA A 29 14.78 -24.15 10.47
C ALA A 29 13.30 -23.77 10.25
N ALA A 30 12.40 -24.22 11.14
CA ALA A 30 10.98 -23.89 11.11
C ALA A 30 10.75 -22.39 11.37
N GLU A 31 11.42 -21.80 12.36
CA GLU A 31 11.36 -20.36 12.66
C GLU A 31 11.82 -19.52 11.46
N ARG A 32 12.97 -19.87 10.85
CA ARG A 32 13.45 -19.17 9.64
C ARG A 32 12.48 -19.30 8.47
N ALA A 33 11.84 -20.46 8.31
CA ALA A 33 10.83 -20.66 7.26
C ALA A 33 9.58 -19.80 7.53
N TYR A 34 9.17 -19.69 8.79
CA TYR A 34 8.05 -18.85 9.19
C TYR A 34 8.35 -17.37 8.94
N GLU A 35 9.50 -16.86 9.38
CA GLU A 35 9.93 -15.47 9.14
C GLU A 35 10.01 -15.15 7.64
N LYS A 36 10.51 -16.07 6.82
CA LYS A 36 10.55 -15.89 5.36
C LYS A 36 9.16 -15.71 4.79
N ARG A 37 8.21 -16.55 5.18
CA ARG A 37 6.80 -16.45 4.74
C ARG A 37 6.16 -15.14 5.18
N GLU A 38 6.41 -14.72 6.42
CA GLU A 38 5.89 -13.45 6.94
C GLU A 38 6.44 -12.24 6.15
N LYS A 39 7.74 -12.26 5.85
CA LYS A 39 8.39 -11.26 4.99
C LYS A 39 7.79 -11.25 3.59
N GLU A 40 7.56 -12.41 2.98
CA GLU A 40 6.92 -12.52 1.67
C GLU A 40 5.52 -11.92 1.66
N ILE A 41 4.69 -12.27 2.65
CA ILE A 41 3.34 -11.72 2.82
C ILE A 41 3.37 -10.20 2.94
N SER A 42 4.20 -9.66 3.84
CA SER A 42 4.33 -8.20 4.01
C SER A 42 4.77 -7.49 2.73
N ASN A 43 5.66 -8.10 1.95
CA ASN A 43 6.13 -7.56 0.68
C ASN A 43 5.04 -7.55 -0.38
N VAL A 44 4.20 -8.58 -0.45
CA VAL A 44 3.05 -8.63 -1.36
C VAL A 44 2.06 -7.52 -1.01
N TYR A 45 1.61 -7.44 0.24
CA TYR A 45 0.67 -6.39 0.67
C TYR A 45 1.25 -4.99 0.45
N ARG A 46 2.54 -4.77 0.76
CA ARG A 46 3.21 -3.48 0.49
C ARG A 46 3.25 -3.15 -1.00
N LYS A 47 3.45 -4.14 -1.87
CA LYS A 47 3.40 -3.95 -3.34
C LYS A 47 2.00 -3.62 -3.81
N GLU A 48 0.97 -4.28 -3.29
CA GLU A 48 -0.43 -4.01 -3.62
C GLU A 48 -0.86 -2.61 -3.16
N LEU A 49 -0.53 -2.22 -1.93
CA LEU A 49 -0.76 -0.86 -1.41
C LEU A 49 -0.08 0.21 -2.27
N LYS A 50 1.10 -0.08 -2.84
CA LYS A 50 1.79 0.83 -3.76
C LYS A 50 1.13 0.93 -5.13
N LYS A 51 0.54 -0.17 -5.63
CA LYS A 51 -0.20 -0.20 -6.90
C LYS A 51 -1.54 0.52 -6.78
N ASN A 52 -2.25 0.26 -5.68
CA ASN A 52 -3.58 0.80 -5.39
C ASN A 52 -3.51 2.06 -4.54
N LYS A 53 -2.53 2.94 -4.77
CA LYS A 53 -2.50 4.23 -4.07
C LYS A 53 -3.76 5.01 -4.45
N PRO A 54 -4.52 5.55 -3.49
CA PRO A 54 -5.62 6.43 -3.81
C PRO A 54 -5.09 7.60 -4.63
N VAL A 55 -5.67 7.82 -5.82
CA VAL A 55 -5.26 8.88 -6.73
C VAL A 55 -5.65 10.21 -6.09
N THR A 56 -4.69 10.84 -5.39
CA THR A 56 -4.91 12.10 -4.68
C THR A 56 -5.09 13.28 -5.63
N LYS A 57 -4.48 13.20 -6.81
CA LYS A 57 -4.60 14.18 -7.89
C LYS A 57 -4.71 13.47 -9.22
N SER A 58 -5.79 13.72 -9.94
CA SER A 58 -5.94 13.31 -11.34
C SER A 58 -5.84 14.53 -12.25
N ARG A 59 -5.20 14.35 -13.42
CA ARG A 59 -5.19 15.38 -14.49
C ARG A 59 -6.61 15.81 -14.86
N SER A 60 -7.59 14.89 -14.80
CA SER A 60 -9.00 15.21 -15.04
C SER A 60 -9.57 16.12 -13.96
N SER A 61 -9.34 15.80 -12.68
CA SER A 61 -9.84 16.61 -11.56
C SER A 61 -9.24 18.02 -11.53
N GLU A 62 -7.95 18.17 -11.85
CA GLU A 62 -7.31 19.48 -11.92
C GLU A 62 -7.80 20.28 -13.14
N ARG A 63 -8.01 19.63 -14.29
CA ARG A 63 -8.63 20.28 -15.47
C ARG A 63 -10.04 20.77 -15.19
N VAL A 64 -10.85 20.00 -14.46
CA VAL A 64 -12.21 20.40 -14.09
C VAL A 64 -12.17 21.64 -13.20
N LYS A 65 -11.34 21.64 -12.14
CA LYS A 65 -11.16 22.80 -11.26
C LYS A 65 -10.68 24.04 -12.03
N GLN A 66 -9.77 23.86 -12.98
CA GLN A 66 -9.29 24.96 -13.83
C GLN A 66 -10.41 25.52 -14.72
N LYS A 67 -11.24 24.65 -15.31
CA LYS A 67 -12.38 25.04 -16.16
C LYS A 67 -13.48 25.74 -15.38
N GLU A 68 -13.75 25.31 -14.15
CA GLU A 68 -14.73 25.96 -13.27
C GLU A 68 -14.28 27.37 -12.85
N ARG A 69 -13.00 27.55 -12.54
CA ARG A 69 -12.45 28.88 -12.21
C ARG A 69 -12.49 29.83 -13.41
N SER A 70 -12.13 29.34 -14.60
CA SER A 70 -12.15 30.18 -15.80
C SER A 70 -13.57 30.51 -16.26
N SER A 71 -14.53 29.60 -16.10
CA SER A 71 -15.92 29.87 -16.45
C SER A 71 -16.57 30.91 -15.53
N PHE A 72 -16.26 30.90 -14.22
CA PHE A 72 -16.71 31.93 -13.29
C PHE A 72 -16.20 33.31 -13.71
N LEU A 73 -14.89 33.43 -13.98
CA LEU A 73 -14.26 34.69 -14.34
C LEU A 73 -14.75 35.21 -15.70
N ASN A 74 -14.87 34.33 -16.71
CA ASN A 74 -15.43 34.69 -18.01
C ASN A 74 -16.90 35.14 -17.89
N LYS A 75 -17.71 34.49 -17.06
CA LYS A 75 -19.11 34.90 -16.84
C LYS A 75 -19.19 36.30 -16.23
N ALA A 76 -18.34 36.61 -15.26
CA ALA A 76 -18.26 37.94 -14.67
C ALA A 76 -17.83 39.01 -15.68
N ILE A 77 -16.80 38.73 -16.50
CA ILE A 77 -16.36 39.63 -17.58
C ILE A 77 -17.51 39.92 -18.54
N ILE A 78 -18.23 38.88 -19.00
CA ILE A 78 -19.35 39.03 -19.93
C ILE A 78 -20.45 39.94 -19.34
N ILE A 79 -20.79 39.75 -18.06
CA ILE A 79 -21.80 40.57 -17.39
C ILE A 79 -21.38 42.04 -17.35
N VAL A 80 -20.13 42.33 -16.96
CA VAL A 80 -19.60 43.71 -16.90
C VAL A 80 -19.60 44.36 -18.29
N LEU A 81 -19.21 43.61 -19.32
CA LEU A 81 -19.13 44.10 -20.70
C LEU A 81 -20.53 44.44 -21.24
N LEU A 82 -21.53 43.59 -20.98
CA LEU A 82 -22.93 43.88 -21.32
C LEU A 82 -23.45 45.14 -20.62
N LEU A 83 -23.13 45.30 -19.34
CA LEU A 83 -23.57 46.46 -18.56
C LEU A 83 -22.95 47.76 -19.10
N LEU A 84 -21.68 47.72 -19.49
CA LEU A 84 -21.00 48.83 -20.17
C LEU A 84 -21.67 49.22 -21.49
N ILE A 85 -22.09 48.25 -22.30
CA ILE A 85 -22.83 48.51 -23.56
C ILE A 85 -24.15 49.21 -23.26
N VAL A 86 -24.91 48.75 -22.27
CA VAL A 86 -26.18 49.38 -21.88
C VAL A 86 -25.97 50.84 -21.43
N VAL A 87 -24.93 51.11 -20.63
CA VAL A 87 -24.58 52.47 -20.21
C VAL A 87 -24.21 53.34 -21.41
N MET A 88 -23.41 52.83 -22.34
CA MET A 88 -23.06 53.54 -23.58
C MET A 88 -24.29 53.88 -24.42
N LEU A 89 -25.23 52.94 -24.56
CA LEU A 89 -26.49 53.19 -25.27
C LEU A 89 -27.33 54.24 -24.56
N LEU A 90 -27.47 54.17 -23.23
CA LEU A 90 -28.19 55.19 -22.46
C LEU A 90 -27.58 56.58 -22.65
N VAL A 91 -26.25 56.71 -22.61
CA VAL A 91 -25.57 57.99 -22.84
C VAL A 91 -25.71 58.48 -24.29
N PHE A 92 -25.78 57.57 -25.26
CA PHE A 92 -25.93 57.94 -26.67
C PHE A 92 -27.37 58.35 -27.04
N PHE A 93 -28.37 57.75 -26.39
CA PHE A 93 -29.80 58.00 -26.66
C PHE A 93 -30.41 59.09 -25.76
N VAL A 94 -29.72 59.50 -24.70
CA VAL A 94 -30.02 60.68 -23.87
C VAL A 94 -29.37 61.91 -24.47
#